data_AF-A0A0F9ELP4-F1
#
_entry.id   AF-A0A0F9ELP4-F1
#
_cell.length_a   1.000
_cell.length_b   1.000
_cell.length_c   1.000
_cell.angle_alpha   90.00
_cell.angle_beta   90.00
_cell.angle_gamma   90.00
#
_symmetry.space_group_name_H-M   'P 1'
#
loop_
_entity.id
_entity.type
_entity.pdbx_description
1 polymer ?
#
loop_
_entity_poly.entity_id
_entity_poly.type
_entity_poly.pdbx_seq_one_letter_code
_entity_poly.pdbx_strand_id
1 'polypeptide(L)'
;MTTRYQSKHYEDVARIIAVEMDDHPGRPNRTPTLRAVARQFADLFAADNPKRCTFHGDHNIGYSEDCKITGFDREQFLAACGLESEG
;
A
#
# COMPACT_ATOMS: atom_id res chain seq x y z
N MET A 1 0.20 19.67 -4.01
CA MET A 1 -0.82 18.60 -4.14
C MET A 1 -1.23 18.21 -2.73
N THR A 2 -2.51 18.27 -2.40
CA THR A 2 -3.02 17.81 -1.12
C THR A 2 -3.51 16.38 -1.31
N THR A 3 -2.88 15.42 -0.64
CA THR A 3 -3.36 14.04 -0.62
C THR A 3 -4.61 13.98 0.25
N ARG A 4 -5.63 13.23 -0.17
CA ARG A 4 -6.82 13.01 0.65
C ARG A 4 -6.47 12.18 1.89
N TYR A 5 -5.51 11.27 1.75
CA TYR A 5 -5.06 10.39 2.82
C TYR A 5 -3.66 10.77 3.29
N GLN A 6 -3.38 10.53 4.57
CA GLN A 6 -2.08 10.76 5.20
C GLN A 6 -1.46 9.42 5.55
N SER A 7 -0.14 9.39 5.78
CA SER A 7 0.59 8.15 6.11
C SER A 7 -0.06 7.35 7.23
N LYS A 8 -0.54 8.03 8.28
CA LYS A 8 -1.25 7.40 9.39
C LYS A 8 -2.52 6.64 8.96
N HIS A 9 -3.25 7.13 7.95
CA HIS A 9 -4.42 6.40 7.44
C HIS A 9 -4.01 5.11 6.75
N TYR A 10 -2.90 5.10 6.00
CA TYR A 10 -2.38 3.89 5.38
C TYR A 10 -1.99 2.86 6.44
N GLU A 11 -1.27 3.29 7.48
CA GLU A 11 -0.85 2.44 8.60
C GLU A 11 -2.04 1.85 9.37
N ASP A 12 -3.04 2.69 9.69
CA ASP A 12 -4.23 2.26 10.42
C ASP A 12 -5.04 1.23 9.62
N VAL A 13 -5.23 1.45 8.31
CA VAL A 13 -5.92 0.49 7.44
C VAL A 13 -5.13 -0.81 7.29
N ALA A 14 -3.81 -0.75 7.08
CA ALA A 14 -2.97 -1.94 6.96
C ALA A 14 -3.05 -2.81 8.23
N ARG A 15 -2.98 -2.17 9.41
CA ARG A 15 -3.10 -2.88 10.70
C ARG A 15 -4.46 -3.55 10.88
N ILE A 16 -5.56 -2.89 10.50
CA ILE A 16 -6.91 -3.47 10.59
C ILE A 16 -7.00 -4.70 9.67
N ILE A 17 -6.52 -4.60 8.44
CA ILE A 17 -6.54 -5.70 7.48
C ILE A 17 -5.67 -6.86 7.98
N ALA A 18 -4.48 -6.58 8.52
CA ALA A 18 -3.59 -7.61 9.05
C ALA A 18 -4.23 -8.41 10.20
N VAL A 19 -4.89 -7.72 11.14
CA VAL A 19 -5.65 -8.39 12.21
C VAL A 19 -6.75 -9.28 11.65
N GLU A 20 -7.45 -8.85 10.60
CA GLU A 20 -8.51 -9.66 9.99
C GLU A 20 -7.98 -10.80 9.11
N MET A 21 -6.73 -10.70 8.62
CA MET A 21 -6.08 -11.74 7.82
C MET A 21 -5.39 -12.82 8.66
N ASP A 22 -5.08 -12.55 9.93
CA ASP A 22 -4.52 -13.54 10.85
C ASP A 22 -5.50 -14.71 11.07
N ASP A 23 -4.97 -15.92 11.17
CA ASP A 23 -5.80 -17.14 11.20
C ASP A 23 -6.47 -17.28 12.57
N HIS A 24 -7.78 -17.01 12.62
CA HIS A 24 -8.55 -17.05 13.85
C HIS A 24 -9.34 -18.37 13.94
N PRO A 25 -9.16 -19.19 14.99
CA PRO A 25 -9.76 -20.54 15.10
C PRO A 25 -11.30 -20.57 15.20
N GLY A 26 -11.98 -19.43 15.08
CA GLY A 26 -13.45 -19.31 15.08
C GLY A 26 -14.03 -18.46 13.96
N ARG A 27 -13.24 -18.04 12.97
CA ARG A 27 -13.74 -17.27 11.82
C ARG A 27 -13.55 -18.07 10.52
N PRO A 28 -14.55 -18.12 9.64
CA PRO A 28 -14.37 -18.73 8.33
C PRO A 28 -13.25 -17.99 7.59
N ASN A 29 -12.43 -18.72 6.82
CA ASN A 29 -11.33 -18.17 6.04
C ASN A 29 -11.85 -17.07 5.09
N ARG A 30 -11.67 -15.80 5.51
CA ARG A 30 -11.99 -14.58 4.72
C ARG A 30 -10.79 -14.09 3.93
N THR A 31 -9.67 -14.81 3.99
CA THR A 31 -8.39 -14.39 3.47
C THR A 31 -8.48 -14.01 1.99
N PRO A 32 -9.12 -14.78 1.07
CA PRO A 32 -9.22 -14.37 -0.34
C PRO A 32 -9.93 -13.02 -0.53
N THR A 33 -11.03 -12.78 0.18
CA THR A 33 -11.79 -11.52 0.11
C THR A 33 -10.99 -10.36 0.68
N LEU A 34 -10.33 -10.55 1.83
CA LEU A 34 -9.52 -9.51 2.47
C LEU A 34 -8.27 -9.16 1.64
N ARG A 35 -7.65 -10.16 0.99
CA ARG A 35 -6.56 -9.92 0.04
C ARG A 35 -7.00 -9.02 -1.12
N ALA A 36 -8.20 -9.24 -1.66
CA ALA A 36 -8.75 -8.39 -2.71
C ALA A 36 -9.03 -6.96 -2.22
N VAL A 37 -9.58 -6.80 -1.02
CA VAL A 37 -9.82 -5.48 -0.39
C VAL A 37 -8.49 -4.74 -0.15
N ALA A 38 -7.46 -5.43 0.35
CA ALA A 38 -6.14 -4.86 0.53
C ALA A 38 -5.56 -4.31 -0.79
N ARG A 39 -5.65 -5.09 -1.88
CA ARG A 39 -5.22 -4.64 -3.22
C ARG A 39 -5.99 -3.39 -3.68
N GLN A 40 -7.31 -3.33 -3.49
CA GLN A 40 -8.12 -2.16 -3.85
C GLN A 40 -7.74 -0.90 -3.06
N PHE A 41 -7.47 -1.01 -1.76
CA PHE A 41 -6.97 0.12 -0.98
C PHE A 41 -5.58 0.57 -1.44
N ALA A 42 -4.69 -0.38 -1.74
CA ALA A 42 -3.37 -0.08 -2.25
C ALA A 42 -3.44 0.71 -3.57
N ASP A 43 -4.32 0.31 -4.49
CA ASP A 43 -4.54 1.01 -5.75
C ASP A 43 -5.17 2.40 -5.54
N LEU A 44 -6.12 2.52 -4.60
CA LEU A 44 -6.74 3.81 -4.24
C LEU A 44 -5.72 4.79 -3.66
N PHE A 45 -4.84 4.34 -2.77
CA PHE A 45 -3.81 5.18 -2.14
C PHE A 45 -2.70 5.55 -3.13
N ALA A 46 -2.34 4.65 -4.03
CA ALA A 46 -1.42 4.95 -5.13
C ALA A 46 -1.99 5.99 -6.10
N ALA A 47 -3.30 5.97 -6.37
CA ALA A 47 -3.94 6.98 -7.20
C ALA A 47 -4.02 8.36 -6.52
N ASP A 48 -4.26 8.41 -5.20
CA ASP A 48 -4.30 9.65 -4.43
C ASP A 48 -2.91 10.26 -4.20
N ASN A 49 -1.91 9.41 -3.97
CA ASN A 49 -0.55 9.82 -3.66
C ASN A 49 0.47 9.02 -4.49
N PRO A 50 0.53 9.25 -5.81
CA PRO A 50 1.37 8.46 -6.71
C PRO A 50 2.85 8.60 -6.37
N LYS A 51 3.62 7.52 -6.56
CA LYS A 51 5.09 7.57 -6.52
C LYS A 51 5.57 8.53 -7.60
N ARG A 52 6.27 9.58 -7.18
CA ARG A 52 6.77 10.64 -8.05
C ARG A 52 8.22 10.95 -7.73
N CYS A 53 9.01 11.17 -8.77
CA CYS A 53 10.36 11.71 -8.59
C CYS A 53 10.28 13.23 -8.51
N THR A 54 10.87 13.80 -7.47
CA THR A 54 10.85 15.25 -7.21
C THR A 54 11.44 16.07 -8.36
N PHE A 55 12.35 15.48 -9.14
CA PHE A 55 13.06 16.14 -10.25
C PHE A 55 12.46 15.87 -11.63
N HIS A 56 11.80 14.73 -11.84
CA HIS A 56 11.37 14.28 -13.17
C HIS A 56 9.84 14.14 -13.32
N GLY A 57 9.06 14.33 -12.24
CA GLY A 57 7.60 14.14 -12.27
C GLY A 57 7.20 12.66 -12.21
N ASP A 58 6.32 12.21 -13.10
CA ASP A 58 5.86 10.82 -13.16
C ASP A 58 6.91 9.95 -13.89
N HIS A 59 7.70 9.19 -13.12
CA HIS A 59 8.68 8.24 -13.64
C HIS A 59 8.65 6.96 -12.79
N ASN A 60 8.42 5.80 -13.42
CA ASN A 60 8.26 4.51 -12.73
C ASN A 60 9.57 3.72 -12.57
N ILE A 61 10.65 4.17 -13.22
CA ILE A 61 11.96 3.51 -13.18
C ILE A 61 13.02 4.58 -13.39
N GLY A 62 13.99 4.67 -12.48
CA GLY A 62 15.06 5.66 -12.60
C GLY A 62 15.88 5.83 -11.33
N TYR A 63 16.76 4.86 -11.06
CA TYR A 63 17.94 5.10 -10.24
C TYR A 63 18.80 6.16 -10.94
N SER A 64 18.65 7.41 -10.52
CA SER A 64 19.74 8.39 -10.53
C SER A 64 19.90 8.83 -9.07
N GLU A 65 21.12 9.07 -8.61
CA GLU A 65 21.41 9.50 -7.23
C GLU A 65 20.60 10.75 -6.82
N ASP A 66 20.08 11.49 -7.81
CA ASP A 66 19.27 12.69 -7.65
C ASP A 66 17.75 12.44 -7.58
N CYS A 67 17.23 11.24 -7.90
CA CYS A 67 15.78 10.97 -7.85
C CYS A 67 15.32 10.62 -6.44
N LYS A 68 14.93 11.64 -5.65
CA LYS A 68 14.13 11.42 -4.45
C LYS A 68 12.69 11.06 -4.85
N ILE A 69 12.36 9.77 -4.77
CA ILE A 69 10.99 9.27 -4.95
C ILE A 69 10.19 9.56 -3.69
N THR A 70 9.04 10.21 -3.86
CA THR A 70 8.07 10.48 -2.80
C THR A 70 6.72 9.92 -3.19
N GLY A 71 5.86 9.61 -2.24
CA GLY A 71 4.51 9.12 -2.50
C GLY A 71 4.18 7.88 -1.69
N PHE A 72 3.02 7.30 -1.97
CA PHE A 72 2.56 6.07 -1.33
C PHE A 72 3.32 4.86 -1.85
N ASP A 73 3.82 4.02 -0.93
CA ASP A 73 4.45 2.75 -1.29
C ASP A 73 3.45 1.59 -1.25
N ARG A 74 2.95 1.24 -2.44
CA ARG A 74 2.00 0.15 -2.66
C ARG A 74 2.51 -1.19 -2.14
N GLU A 75 3.77 -1.51 -2.38
CA GLU A 75 4.35 -2.81 -2.00
C GLU A 75 4.52 -2.90 -0.49
N GLN A 76 5.03 -1.82 0.12
CA GLN A 76 5.17 -1.74 1.58
C GLN A 76 3.81 -1.85 2.29
N PHE A 77 2.77 -1.21 1.75
CA PHE A 77 1.42 -1.31 2.31
C PHE A 77 0.86 -2.73 2.24
N LEU A 78 1.02 -3.43 1.11
CA LEU A 78 0.55 -4.81 0.96
C LEU A 78 1.30 -5.75 1.91
N ALA A 79 2.62 -5.57 2.04
CA ALA A 79 3.43 -6.29 3.04
C ALA A 79 2.94 -6.04 4.47
N ALA A 80 2.64 -4.79 4.81
CA ALA A 80 2.09 -4.43 6.12
C ALA A 80 0.68 -5.00 6.37
N CYS A 81 -0.09 -5.26 5.32
CA CYS A 81 -1.35 -5.99 5.45
C CYS A 81 -1.11 -7.48 5.78
N GLY A 82 0.06 -8.06 5.48
CA GLY A 82 0.32 -9.49 5.57
C GLY A 82 0.21 -10.22 4.21
N LEU A 83 0.27 -9.48 3.10
CA LEU A 83 0.46 -10.04 1.77
C LEU A 83 1.95 -10.10 1.48
N GLU A 84 2.48 -11.29 1.18
CA GLU A 84 3.84 -11.39 0.65
C GLU A 84 3.93 -10.58 -0.65
N SER A 85 5.02 -9.87 -0.82
CA SER A 85 5.40 -9.32 -2.13
C SER A 85 5.44 -10.51 -3.09
N GLU A 86 4.52 -10.56 -4.06
CA GLU A 86 4.60 -11.53 -5.15
C GLU A 86 5.87 -11.19 -5.94
N GLY A 87 6.98 -11.83 -5.58
CA GLY A 87 8.24 -11.79 -6.31
C GLY A 87 8.14 -12.58 -7.61
#